data_AF-A0A2P6P8B8-F1
#
_entry.id   AF-A0A2P6P8B8-F1
#
_cell.length_a   1.000
_cell.length_b   1.000
_cell.length_c   1.000
_cell.angle_alpha   90.00
_cell.angle_beta   90.00
_cell.angle_gamma   90.00
#
_symmetry.space_group_name_H-M   'P 1'
#
loop_
_entity.id
_entity.type
_entity.pdbx_description
1 polymer ?
#
loop_
_entity_poly.entity_id
_entity_poly.type
_entity_poly.pdbx_seq_one_letter_code
_entity_poly.pdbx_strand_id
1 'polypeptide(L)'
;MSTPSLILPNFTFGCSHSALGEPIGVAGFGRGLLSLPAQLAKSSPQLGNQFSYCLVSHSFDQDRVRKPSPLILGRYDQKSVYGADQYIYTSMLYNPKHPYFYCVGLAGISVGKRFVPAPEFLKRVDEKGNGGVVVDSGTTFTMLPQRFYNSLVAEFDRRVGRVHKRATKVEDGTGLGPCYYYDAVVEVPAVALHFVGNKSSVVLPRKNYFYEFTDGGDGVGRKRKVGCWMLMNGGDEKDSGGGPGAILGNYQQQGFEVVYDLEKHRVGFAKRQCSLLWDNLSQR
;
A
#
# COMPACT_ATOMS: atom_id res chain seq x y z
N MET A 1 -8.87 -32.60 8.95
CA MET A 1 -8.53 -33.23 7.66
C MET A 1 -7.70 -32.21 6.92
N SER A 2 -6.42 -32.49 6.65
CA SER A 2 -5.54 -31.55 5.94
C SER A 2 -6.11 -31.27 4.55
N THR A 3 -6.31 -29.99 4.22
CA THR A 3 -6.66 -29.56 2.87
C THR A 3 -5.63 -30.14 1.89
N PRO A 4 -6.04 -30.82 0.80
CA PRO A 4 -5.09 -31.40 -0.13
C PRO A 4 -4.21 -30.31 -0.75
N SER A 5 -2.90 -30.55 -0.80
CA SER A 5 -1.95 -29.65 -1.44
C SER A 5 -2.25 -29.51 -2.92
N LEU A 6 -2.34 -28.27 -3.41
CA LEU A 6 -2.44 -28.01 -4.84
C LEU A 6 -1.05 -28.12 -5.48
N ILE A 7 -0.92 -28.98 -6.49
CA ILE A 7 0.30 -29.11 -7.28
C ILE A 7 0.04 -28.48 -8.65
N LEU A 8 0.86 -27.48 -9.01
CA LEU A 8 0.82 -26.83 -10.32
C LEU A 8 2.03 -27.31 -11.15
N PRO A 9 1.89 -28.38 -11.96
CA PRO A 9 2.99 -28.89 -12.75
C PRO A 9 3.40 -27.87 -13.83
N ASN A 10 4.67 -27.92 -14.25
CA ASN A 10 5.21 -27.08 -15.32
C ASN A 10 5.05 -25.56 -15.08
N PHE A 11 5.13 -25.12 -13.83
CA PHE A 11 5.14 -23.70 -13.49
C PHE A 11 6.37 -23.01 -14.08
N THR A 12 6.16 -21.97 -14.87
CA THR A 12 7.22 -21.18 -15.50
C THR A 12 7.69 -20.10 -14.53
N PHE A 13 8.99 -20.02 -14.29
CA PHE A 13 9.61 -18.97 -13.49
C PHE A 13 10.95 -18.53 -14.12
N GLY A 14 11.43 -17.35 -13.74
CA GLY A 14 12.73 -16.84 -14.18
C GLY A 14 13.82 -17.15 -13.15
N CYS A 15 15.03 -17.46 -13.63
CA CYS A 15 16.21 -17.59 -12.78
C CYS A 15 16.98 -16.26 -12.74
N SER A 16 17.33 -15.79 -11.55
CA SER A 16 18.26 -14.65 -11.39
C SER A 16 19.62 -15.13 -10.89
N HIS A 17 20.69 -14.58 -11.46
CA HIS A 17 22.07 -14.86 -11.03
C HIS A 17 22.46 -14.09 -9.76
N SER A 18 21.85 -12.91 -9.54
CA SER A 18 22.08 -12.07 -8.38
C SER A 18 20.80 -11.36 -7.98
N ALA A 19 20.62 -11.11 -6.68
CA ALA A 19 19.48 -10.39 -6.15
C ALA A 19 19.96 -9.47 -5.02
N LEU A 20 19.35 -8.28 -4.93
CA LEU A 20 19.58 -7.32 -3.85
C LEU A 20 18.29 -7.20 -3.05
N GLY A 21 18.34 -7.52 -1.75
CA GLY A 21 17.17 -7.39 -0.86
C GLY A 21 16.10 -8.49 -1.00
N GLU A 22 16.26 -9.42 -1.96
CA GLU A 22 15.29 -10.48 -2.26
C GLU A 22 15.99 -11.85 -2.20
N PRO A 23 16.27 -12.37 -0.99
CA PRO A 23 17.25 -13.45 -0.79
C PRO A 23 16.90 -14.78 -1.49
N ILE A 24 15.62 -15.01 -1.82
CA ILE A 24 15.14 -16.25 -2.47
C ILE A 24 14.27 -15.99 -3.71
N GLY A 25 14.10 -14.73 -4.13
CA GLY A 25 13.32 -14.33 -5.31
C GLY A 25 11.98 -13.63 -5.03
N VAL A 26 11.19 -13.43 -6.09
CA VAL A 26 9.94 -12.65 -6.10
C VAL A 26 8.80 -13.47 -6.69
N ALA A 27 7.67 -13.50 -5.98
CA ALA A 27 6.40 -14.00 -6.54
C ALA A 27 5.67 -12.85 -7.25
N GLY A 28 5.69 -12.85 -8.57
CA GLY A 28 5.04 -11.82 -9.38
C GLY A 28 3.52 -12.00 -9.45
N PHE A 29 2.77 -11.09 -8.83
CA PHE A 29 1.30 -11.07 -8.84
C PHE A 29 0.67 -10.14 -9.87
N GLY A 30 1.48 -9.51 -10.74
CA GLY A 30 0.99 -8.64 -11.83
C GLY A 30 0.10 -9.37 -12.83
N ARG A 31 -0.34 -8.68 -13.88
CA ARG A 31 -1.30 -9.22 -14.87
C ARG A 31 -0.66 -9.83 -16.12
N GLY A 32 0.65 -10.11 -16.06
CA GLY A 32 1.38 -10.74 -17.16
C GLY A 32 1.01 -12.23 -17.32
N LEU A 33 1.16 -12.78 -18.52
CA LEU A 33 0.83 -14.18 -18.83
C LEU A 33 1.63 -15.22 -18.03
N LEU A 34 2.81 -14.82 -17.52
CA LEU A 34 3.68 -15.63 -16.67
C LEU A 34 3.56 -15.27 -15.17
N SER A 35 2.63 -14.39 -14.80
CA SER A 35 2.38 -14.10 -13.39
C SER A 35 1.81 -15.32 -12.65
N LEU A 36 1.98 -15.35 -11.33
CA LEU A 36 1.45 -16.44 -10.51
C LEU A 36 -0.08 -16.57 -10.67
N PRO A 37 -0.90 -15.49 -10.59
CA PRO A 37 -2.34 -15.59 -10.82
C PRO A 37 -2.69 -16.12 -12.21
N ALA A 38 -2.01 -15.67 -13.27
CA ALA A 38 -2.29 -16.11 -14.64
C ALA A 38 -1.96 -17.58 -14.87
N GLN A 39 -0.82 -18.06 -14.35
CA GLN A 39 -0.45 -19.47 -14.46
C GLN A 39 -1.36 -20.36 -13.62
N LEU A 40 -1.76 -19.92 -12.43
CA LEU A 40 -2.73 -20.62 -11.60
C LEU A 40 -4.12 -20.69 -12.25
N ALA A 41 -4.56 -19.60 -12.87
CA ALA A 41 -5.85 -19.53 -13.56
C ALA A 41 -5.96 -20.51 -14.73
N LYS A 42 -4.84 -20.89 -15.38
CA LYS A 42 -4.85 -21.90 -16.47
C LYS A 42 -5.30 -23.28 -15.97
N SER A 43 -4.93 -23.65 -14.76
CA SER A 43 -5.28 -24.94 -14.17
C SER A 43 -6.49 -24.87 -13.23
N SER A 44 -6.74 -23.71 -12.63
CA SER A 44 -7.84 -23.47 -11.69
C SER A 44 -8.26 -22.01 -11.75
N PRO A 45 -9.12 -21.61 -12.70
CA PRO A 45 -9.58 -20.23 -12.87
C PRO A 45 -10.09 -19.60 -11.56
N GLN A 46 -10.83 -20.38 -10.77
CA GLN A 46 -11.39 -19.98 -9.48
C GLN A 46 -10.34 -19.60 -8.41
N LEU A 47 -9.09 -20.02 -8.58
CA LEU A 47 -7.97 -19.68 -7.68
C LEU A 47 -7.12 -18.52 -8.23
N GLY A 48 -7.04 -18.36 -9.55
CA GLY A 48 -6.19 -17.36 -10.20
C GLY A 48 -6.89 -16.05 -10.55
N ASN A 49 -8.22 -16.05 -10.73
CA ASN A 49 -8.97 -14.85 -11.14
C ASN A 49 -9.27 -13.88 -9.99
N GLN A 50 -9.02 -14.28 -8.75
CA GLN A 50 -9.17 -13.41 -7.60
C GLN A 50 -8.16 -13.81 -6.53
N PHE A 51 -7.51 -12.83 -5.95
CA PHE A 51 -6.61 -13.04 -4.81
C PHE A 51 -6.66 -11.84 -3.88
N SER A 52 -6.21 -12.04 -2.65
CA SER A 52 -6.05 -10.95 -1.69
C SER A 52 -4.90 -11.22 -0.74
N TYR A 53 -4.33 -10.16 -0.18
CA TYR A 53 -3.39 -10.27 0.93
C TYR A 53 -3.86 -9.38 2.08
N CYS A 54 -3.41 -9.68 3.30
CA CYS A 54 -3.60 -8.80 4.45
C CYS A 54 -2.27 -8.56 5.15
N LEU A 55 -1.68 -7.39 4.94
CA LEU A 55 -0.36 -7.10 5.49
C LEU A 55 -0.47 -6.80 7.00
N VAL A 56 0.18 -7.63 7.81
CA VAL A 56 0.37 -7.34 9.23
C VAL A 56 1.18 -6.04 9.34
N SER A 57 0.82 -5.18 10.30
CA SER A 57 1.59 -3.96 10.51
C SER A 57 2.98 -4.30 11.03
N HIS A 58 3.99 -3.98 10.24
CA HIS A 58 5.40 -4.14 10.60
C HIS A 58 5.98 -2.79 11.02
N SER A 59 6.88 -2.80 11.98
CA SER A 59 7.67 -1.63 12.39
C SER A 59 9.10 -1.83 11.89
N PHE A 60 9.89 -0.76 11.78
CA PHE A 60 11.35 -0.85 11.60
C PHE A 60 12.08 -1.33 12.87
N ASP A 61 11.34 -1.93 13.79
CA ASP A 61 11.85 -2.51 15.03
C ASP A 61 12.28 -3.96 14.72
N GLN A 62 13.58 -4.21 14.81
CA GLN A 62 14.16 -5.52 14.52
C GLN A 62 13.83 -6.56 15.59
N ASP A 63 13.50 -6.12 16.81
CA ASP A 63 13.24 -7.00 17.96
C ASP A 63 11.77 -7.50 17.98
N ARG A 64 10.92 -6.96 17.10
CA ARG A 64 9.51 -7.32 17.05
C ARG A 64 9.30 -8.67 16.37
N VAL A 65 8.61 -9.57 17.07
CA VAL A 65 8.15 -10.85 16.53
C VAL A 65 7.31 -10.63 15.27
N ARG A 66 7.82 -11.12 14.13
CA ARG A 66 7.14 -11.03 12.84
C ARG A 66 6.07 -12.10 12.77
N LYS A 67 4.80 -11.68 12.84
CA LYS A 67 3.69 -12.56 12.47
C LYS A 67 3.56 -12.62 10.94
N PRO A 68 3.30 -13.81 10.37
CA PRO A 68 3.05 -13.96 8.94
C PRO A 68 1.78 -13.20 8.50
N SER A 69 1.80 -12.73 7.25
CA SER A 69 0.66 -12.08 6.60
C SER A 69 -0.02 -13.09 5.67
N PRO A 70 -1.35 -13.23 5.69
CA PRO A 70 -2.04 -14.16 4.78
C PRO A 70 -2.04 -13.63 3.35
N LEU A 71 -1.74 -14.53 2.43
CA LEU A 71 -2.04 -14.44 1.00
C LEU A 71 -3.10 -15.49 0.70
N ILE A 72 -4.20 -15.07 0.09
CA ILE A 72 -5.38 -15.88 -0.16
C ILE A 72 -5.57 -15.95 -1.67
N LEU A 73 -5.51 -17.17 -2.22
CA LEU A 73 -5.71 -17.46 -3.63
C LEU A 73 -7.10 -18.04 -3.84
N GLY A 74 -7.88 -17.41 -4.69
CA GLY A 74 -9.29 -17.72 -4.89
C GLY A 74 -10.18 -17.37 -3.69
N ARG A 75 -11.46 -17.15 -3.98
CA ARG A 75 -12.52 -17.13 -2.98
C ARG A 75 -13.73 -17.84 -3.55
N TYR A 76 -13.85 -19.13 -3.27
CA TYR A 76 -15.03 -19.90 -3.65
C TYR A 76 -16.08 -19.81 -2.54
N ASP A 77 -17.25 -19.28 -2.89
CA ASP A 77 -18.56 -19.41 -2.23
C ASP A 77 -18.60 -19.43 -0.69
N GLN A 78 -17.76 -18.64 -0.03
CA GLN A 78 -18.03 -18.26 1.35
C GLN A 78 -18.96 -17.07 1.31
N LYS A 79 -20.27 -17.35 1.48
CA LYS A 79 -21.15 -16.46 2.26
C LYS A 79 -20.31 -15.96 3.42
N SER A 80 -19.93 -14.70 3.31
CA SER A 80 -18.69 -14.19 3.86
C SER A 80 -18.63 -14.41 5.37
N VAL A 81 -17.84 -15.38 5.81
CA VAL A 81 -17.52 -15.58 7.23
C VAL A 81 -16.88 -14.32 7.82
N TYR A 82 -16.38 -13.40 6.96
CA TYR A 82 -15.78 -12.12 7.33
C TYR A 82 -16.39 -10.88 6.65
N GLY A 83 -17.64 -10.94 6.15
CA GLY A 83 -18.35 -9.79 5.57
C GLY A 83 -17.78 -9.28 4.24
N ALA A 84 -18.33 -9.74 3.12
CA ALA A 84 -18.08 -9.19 1.78
C ALA A 84 -18.58 -7.73 1.66
N ASP A 85 -19.53 -7.35 2.53
CA ASP A 85 -20.12 -6.01 2.63
C ASP A 85 -19.19 -4.94 3.22
N GLN A 86 -17.94 -5.32 3.59
CA GLN A 86 -16.99 -4.41 4.24
C GLN A 86 -15.90 -3.87 3.30
N TYR A 87 -15.86 -4.32 2.04
CA TYR A 87 -14.90 -3.81 1.07
C TYR A 87 -15.33 -2.46 0.51
N ILE A 88 -14.41 -1.51 0.54
CA ILE A 88 -14.48 -0.31 -0.28
C ILE A 88 -13.81 -0.62 -1.61
N TYR A 89 -14.60 -0.64 -2.68
CA TYR A 89 -14.12 -0.94 -4.03
C TYR A 89 -13.83 0.32 -4.85
N THR A 90 -12.88 0.19 -5.76
CA THR A 90 -12.60 1.13 -6.84
C THR A 90 -12.35 0.35 -8.13
N SER A 91 -12.72 0.94 -9.27
CA SER A 91 -12.51 0.32 -10.58
C SER A 91 -11.02 0.27 -10.91
N MET A 92 -10.60 -0.87 -11.46
CA MET A 92 -9.26 -1.05 -11.98
C MET A 92 -9.15 -0.38 -13.34
N LEU A 93 -8.14 0.48 -13.50
CA LEU A 93 -7.83 1.14 -14.76
C LEU A 93 -6.93 0.24 -15.61
N TYR A 94 -7.20 0.20 -16.91
CA TYR A 94 -6.32 -0.45 -17.88
C TYR A 94 -5.20 0.51 -18.31
N ASN A 95 -3.95 0.01 -18.30
CA ASN A 95 -2.80 0.75 -18.81
C ASN A 95 -2.29 0.07 -20.09
N PRO A 96 -2.41 0.69 -21.27
CA PRO A 96 -2.01 0.06 -22.53
C PRO A 96 -0.50 -0.16 -22.66
N LYS A 97 0.32 0.70 -22.04
CA LYS A 97 1.79 0.59 -22.07
C LYS A 97 2.33 -0.38 -21.02
N HIS A 98 1.65 -0.47 -19.88
CA HIS A 98 2.05 -1.31 -18.75
C HIS A 98 0.87 -2.19 -18.28
N PRO A 99 0.40 -3.13 -19.11
CA PRO A 99 -0.83 -3.89 -18.84
C PRO A 99 -0.70 -4.84 -17.64
N TYR A 100 0.52 -5.06 -17.15
CA TYR A 100 0.83 -5.89 -16.00
C TYR A 100 0.55 -5.21 -14.65
N PHE A 101 0.39 -3.88 -14.61
CA PHE A 101 0.08 -3.17 -13.37
C PHE A 101 -1.39 -3.24 -12.99
N TYR A 102 -1.64 -3.13 -11.68
CA TYR A 102 -2.95 -2.86 -11.11
C TYR A 102 -3.08 -1.37 -10.83
N CYS A 103 -3.67 -0.65 -11.78
CA CYS A 103 -3.90 0.78 -11.65
C CYS A 103 -5.30 1.07 -11.10
N VAL A 104 -5.43 2.11 -10.28
CA VAL A 104 -6.71 2.66 -9.80
C VAL A 104 -6.72 4.19 -9.96
N GLY A 105 -7.89 4.79 -9.98
CA GLY A 105 -8.03 6.26 -10.01
C GLY A 105 -8.07 6.85 -8.60
N LEU A 106 -7.29 7.91 -8.35
CA LEU A 106 -7.31 8.67 -7.09
C LEU A 106 -7.94 10.06 -7.32
N ALA A 107 -9.02 10.35 -6.59
CA ALA A 107 -9.71 11.64 -6.65
C ALA A 107 -9.06 12.70 -5.75
N GLY A 108 -8.47 12.30 -4.63
CA GLY A 108 -7.79 13.19 -3.70
C GLY A 108 -7.52 12.53 -2.35
N ILE A 109 -6.95 13.29 -1.43
CA ILE A 109 -6.62 12.85 -0.08
C ILE A 109 -7.13 13.89 0.91
N SER A 110 -7.83 13.44 1.95
CA SER A 110 -8.21 14.31 3.06
C SER A 110 -7.18 14.28 4.17
N VAL A 111 -6.84 15.45 4.71
CA VAL A 111 -6.06 15.63 5.93
C VAL A 111 -6.93 16.35 6.96
N GLY A 112 -7.39 15.60 7.95
CA GLY A 112 -8.46 15.99 8.85
C GLY A 112 -9.74 16.26 8.08
N LYS A 113 -10.27 17.48 8.20
CA LYS A 113 -11.48 17.92 7.49
C LYS A 113 -11.20 18.52 6.10
N ARG A 114 -9.93 18.69 5.72
CA ARG A 114 -9.56 19.36 4.46
C ARG A 114 -9.32 18.33 3.38
N PHE A 115 -10.11 18.38 2.32
CA PHE A 115 -9.88 17.62 1.09
C PHE A 115 -8.85 18.34 0.21
N VAL A 116 -7.81 17.62 -0.21
CA VAL A 116 -6.82 18.08 -1.19
C VAL A 116 -7.05 17.29 -2.49
N PRO A 117 -7.49 17.95 -3.57
CA PRO A 117 -7.79 17.26 -4.83
C PRO A 117 -6.51 16.71 -5.45
N ALA A 118 -6.57 15.48 -5.96
CA ALA A 118 -5.49 14.91 -6.76
C ALA A 118 -5.47 15.57 -8.15
N PRO A 119 -4.29 15.69 -8.78
CA PRO A 119 -4.18 16.06 -10.18
C PRO A 119 -5.03 15.16 -11.08
N GLU A 120 -5.58 15.73 -12.16
CA GLU A 120 -6.51 15.02 -13.06
C GLU A 120 -5.94 13.72 -13.64
N PHE A 121 -4.63 13.68 -13.92
CA PHE A 121 -3.98 12.49 -14.46
C PHE A 121 -3.89 11.34 -13.44
N LEU A 122 -4.08 11.56 -12.14
CA LEU A 122 -4.15 10.45 -11.18
C LEU A 122 -5.52 9.75 -11.17
N LYS A 123 -6.54 10.36 -11.79
CA LYS A 123 -7.90 9.80 -11.86
C LYS A 123 -8.08 8.79 -12.98
N ARG A 124 -7.20 8.80 -13.99
CA ARG A 124 -7.31 8.03 -15.24
C ARG A 124 -5.94 7.65 -15.78
N VAL A 125 -5.90 6.68 -16.69
CA VAL A 125 -4.71 6.38 -17.49
C VAL A 125 -4.96 6.83 -18.92
N ASP A 126 -4.02 7.53 -19.53
CA ASP A 126 -4.12 7.96 -20.94
C ASP A 126 -3.71 6.85 -21.93
N GLU A 127 -3.90 7.10 -23.23
CA GLU A 127 -3.55 6.16 -24.31
C GLU A 127 -2.05 5.84 -24.39
N LYS A 128 -1.19 6.72 -23.84
CA LYS A 128 0.25 6.53 -23.77
C LYS A 128 0.67 5.77 -22.50
N GLY A 129 -0.29 5.37 -21.66
CA GLY A 129 -0.05 4.65 -20.41
C GLY A 129 0.42 5.53 -19.26
N ASN A 130 0.17 6.85 -19.33
CA ASN A 130 0.51 7.78 -18.26
C ASN A 130 -0.64 7.95 -17.27
N GLY A 131 -0.28 8.17 -16.01
CA GLY A 131 -1.23 8.49 -14.95
C GLY A 131 -1.76 7.29 -14.19
N GLY A 132 -2.89 7.48 -13.51
CA GLY A 132 -3.41 6.55 -12.51
C GLY A 132 -2.47 6.35 -11.32
N VAL A 133 -2.87 5.45 -10.42
CA VAL A 133 -2.10 5.07 -9.24
C VAL A 133 -1.91 3.56 -9.25
N VAL A 134 -0.67 3.08 -9.21
CA VAL A 134 -0.38 1.65 -9.11
C VAL A 134 -0.52 1.21 -7.66
N VAL A 135 -1.27 0.14 -7.40
CA VAL A 135 -1.33 -0.50 -6.08
C VAL A 135 -0.24 -1.54 -5.99
N ASP A 136 0.85 -1.21 -5.28
CA ASP A 136 2.06 -2.02 -5.24
C ASP A 136 2.44 -2.42 -3.81
N SER A 137 2.49 -3.73 -3.55
CA SER A 137 2.92 -4.26 -2.26
C SER A 137 4.44 -4.27 -2.10
N GLY A 138 5.21 -4.14 -3.20
CA GLY A 138 6.67 -4.15 -3.22
C GLY A 138 7.30 -2.80 -2.88
N THR A 139 6.64 -1.69 -3.22
CA THR A 139 7.09 -0.35 -2.86
C THR A 139 6.77 -0.04 -1.40
N THR A 140 7.77 0.32 -0.59
CA THR A 140 7.60 0.58 0.86
C THR A 140 6.59 1.69 1.16
N PHE A 141 6.74 2.86 0.54
CA PHE A 141 5.94 4.06 0.83
C PHE A 141 5.10 4.47 -0.38
N THR A 142 3.95 5.08 -0.12
CA THR A 142 3.19 5.75 -1.19
C THR A 142 4.00 6.93 -1.74
N MET A 143 4.21 6.94 -3.05
CA MET A 143 4.94 7.98 -3.77
C MET A 143 3.95 8.82 -4.57
N LEU A 144 3.93 10.13 -4.32
CA LEU A 144 3.00 11.08 -4.94
C LEU A 144 3.75 12.14 -5.75
N PRO A 145 3.15 12.68 -6.83
CA PRO A 145 3.72 13.81 -7.56
C PRO A 145 4.07 14.98 -6.65
N GLN A 146 5.23 15.60 -6.87
CA GLN A 146 5.79 16.61 -5.98
C GLN A 146 4.80 17.69 -5.56
N ARG A 147 4.04 18.25 -6.49
CA ARG A 147 3.08 19.34 -6.20
C ARG A 147 1.94 18.88 -5.29
N PHE A 148 1.43 17.68 -5.53
CA PHE A 148 0.36 17.10 -4.73
C PHE A 148 0.87 16.71 -3.34
N TYR A 149 2.04 16.06 -3.28
CA TYR A 149 2.73 15.74 -2.03
C TYR A 149 2.96 16.99 -1.16
N ASN A 150 3.53 18.05 -1.73
CA ASN A 150 3.80 19.30 -1.01
C ASN A 150 2.53 19.94 -0.44
N SER A 151 1.41 19.85 -1.17
CA SER A 151 0.11 20.36 -0.70
C SER A 151 -0.41 19.60 0.52
N LEU A 152 -0.19 18.27 0.56
CA LEU A 152 -0.55 17.43 1.70
C LEU A 152 0.35 17.70 2.90
N VAL A 153 1.67 17.80 2.67
CA VAL A 153 2.65 18.16 3.70
C VAL A 153 2.30 19.51 4.32
N ALA A 154 1.98 20.52 3.51
CA ALA A 154 1.60 21.84 4.00
C ALA A 154 0.34 21.81 4.89
N GLU A 155 -0.70 21.07 4.50
CA GLU A 155 -1.92 20.96 5.32
C GLU A 155 -1.69 20.14 6.60
N PHE A 156 -0.85 19.12 6.54
CA PHE A 156 -0.45 18.34 7.72
C PHE A 156 0.36 19.21 8.70
N ASP A 157 1.37 19.93 8.20
CA ASP A 157 2.23 20.81 8.98
C ASP A 157 1.48 21.99 9.60
N ARG A 158 0.53 22.56 8.86
CA ARG A 158 -0.37 23.60 9.38
C ARG A 158 -1.14 23.14 10.63
N ARG A 159 -1.35 21.84 10.83
CA ARG A 159 -2.06 21.29 11.99
C ARG A 159 -1.09 20.84 13.07
N VAL A 160 -0.11 19.99 12.71
CA VAL A 160 0.79 19.34 13.67
C VAL A 160 1.93 20.27 14.08
N GLY A 161 2.51 21.01 13.13
CA GLY A 161 3.63 21.94 13.36
C GLY A 161 3.28 23.16 14.20
N ARG A 162 1.98 23.44 14.41
CA ARG A 162 1.53 24.48 15.37
C ARG A 162 1.73 24.08 16.83
N VAL A 163 1.74 22.77 17.10
CA VAL A 163 1.76 22.22 18.46
C VAL A 163 3.11 21.54 18.74
N HIS A 164 3.70 20.93 17.72
CA HIS A 164 4.94 20.16 17.86
C HIS A 164 6.08 20.78 17.05
N LYS A 165 7.28 20.74 17.63
CA LYS A 165 8.49 21.23 16.96
C LYS A 165 8.87 20.31 15.82
N ARG A 166 9.02 20.86 14.61
CA ARG A 166 9.52 20.13 13.45
C ARG A 166 10.94 19.61 13.67
N ALA A 167 11.19 18.38 13.26
CA ALA A 167 12.42 17.63 13.50
C ALA A 167 13.26 17.54 12.22
N THR A 168 13.67 18.70 11.67
CA THR A 168 14.36 18.78 10.36
C THR A 168 15.62 17.92 10.26
N LYS A 169 16.42 17.83 11.32
CA LYS A 169 17.60 16.94 11.35
C LYS A 169 17.25 15.47 11.12
N VAL A 170 16.09 15.04 11.61
CA VAL A 170 15.60 13.67 11.39
C VAL A 170 15.05 13.52 9.99
N GLU A 171 14.42 14.56 9.44
CA GLU A 171 14.01 14.58 8.02
C GLU A 171 15.23 14.40 7.11
N ASP A 172 16.31 15.15 7.35
CA ASP A 172 17.56 15.07 6.59
C ASP A 172 18.23 13.69 6.70
N GLY A 173 18.18 13.07 7.88
CA GLY A 173 18.82 11.77 8.13
C GLY A 173 18.01 10.57 7.63
N THR A 174 16.68 10.67 7.57
CA THR A 174 15.80 9.54 7.21
C THR A 174 15.20 9.66 5.81
N GLY A 175 15.17 10.86 5.24
CA GLY A 175 14.42 11.16 4.01
C GLY A 175 12.91 11.21 4.18
N LEU A 176 12.39 10.97 5.39
CA LEU A 176 10.96 11.06 5.71
C LEU A 176 10.62 12.49 6.13
N GLY A 177 9.45 12.99 5.76
CA GLY A 177 9.03 14.32 6.19
C GLY A 177 7.57 14.62 5.90
N PRO A 178 6.92 15.50 6.67
CA PRO A 178 7.45 16.18 7.85
C PRO A 178 7.57 15.25 9.07
N CYS A 179 8.53 15.54 9.94
CA CYS A 179 8.76 14.86 11.21
C CYS A 179 8.61 15.84 12.38
N TYR A 180 8.13 15.36 13.53
CA TYR A 180 7.90 16.19 14.72
C TYR A 180 8.40 15.53 15.99
N TYR A 181 9.04 16.33 16.84
CA TYR A 181 9.35 15.95 18.21
C TYR A 181 8.12 16.06 19.11
N TYR A 182 7.91 15.09 19.99
CA TYR A 182 6.84 15.11 20.99
C TYR A 182 7.28 14.46 22.31
N ASP A 183 6.63 14.82 23.42
CA ASP A 183 7.04 14.35 24.75
C ASP A 183 6.28 13.09 25.19
N ALA A 184 4.94 13.12 25.14
CA ALA A 184 4.07 12.02 25.57
C ALA A 184 3.26 11.46 24.42
N VAL A 185 2.17 12.14 24.06
CA VAL A 185 1.25 11.76 22.99
C VAL A 185 1.29 12.85 21.93
N VAL A 186 1.38 12.42 20.67
CA VAL A 186 1.20 13.30 19.51
C VAL A 186 -0.16 13.02 18.89
N GLU A 187 -0.94 14.07 18.69
CA GLU A 187 -2.19 14.01 17.94
C GLU A 187 -1.93 14.40 16.50
N VAL A 188 -2.37 13.55 15.57
CA VAL A 188 -2.23 13.78 14.14
C VAL A 188 -3.59 13.75 13.46
N PRO A 189 -3.84 14.59 12.43
CA PRO A 189 -5.10 14.60 11.73
C PRO A 189 -5.36 13.26 11.02
N ALA A 190 -6.61 12.80 11.04
CA ALA A 190 -7.02 11.62 10.28
C ALA A 190 -6.72 11.82 8.78
N VAL A 191 -6.24 10.76 8.11
CA VAL A 191 -5.95 10.79 6.67
C VAL A 191 -6.86 9.78 5.97
N ALA A 192 -7.45 10.19 4.85
CA ALA A 192 -8.28 9.32 4.02
C ALA A 192 -7.91 9.44 2.55
N LEU A 193 -7.78 8.29 1.88
CA LEU A 193 -7.62 8.19 0.43
C LEU A 193 -9.01 8.16 -0.21
N HIS A 194 -9.26 9.03 -1.18
CA HIS A 194 -10.51 9.05 -1.94
C HIS A 194 -10.22 8.57 -3.34
N PHE A 195 -10.60 7.33 -3.65
CA PHE A 195 -10.51 6.78 -4.99
C PHE A 195 -11.67 7.27 -5.87
N VAL A 196 -11.49 7.21 -7.18
CA VAL A 196 -12.56 7.48 -8.14
C VAL A 196 -13.62 6.38 -8.02
N GLY A 197 -14.87 6.78 -7.82
CA GLY A 197 -16.00 5.86 -7.64
C GLY A 197 -16.95 6.31 -6.53
N ASN A 198 -18.13 5.68 -6.48
CA ASN A 198 -19.11 6.00 -5.45
C ASN A 198 -18.73 5.32 -4.12
N LYS A 199 -18.72 6.08 -3.03
CA LYS A 199 -18.33 5.62 -1.68
C LYS A 199 -16.94 4.96 -1.63
N SER A 200 -16.03 5.33 -2.53
CA SER A 200 -14.68 4.74 -2.65
C SER A 200 -13.63 5.44 -1.77
N SER A 201 -13.96 5.69 -0.50
CA SER A 201 -13.07 6.39 0.45
C SER A 201 -12.53 5.44 1.51
N VAL A 202 -11.20 5.41 1.69
CA VAL A 202 -10.50 4.55 2.64
C VAL A 202 -9.82 5.41 3.69
N VAL A 203 -10.31 5.34 4.94
CA VAL A 203 -9.69 6.03 6.08
C VAL A 203 -8.49 5.20 6.55
N LEU A 204 -7.30 5.80 6.51
CA LEU A 204 -6.07 5.14 6.91
C LEU A 204 -5.95 5.08 8.44
N PRO A 205 -5.63 3.92 9.03
CA PRO A 205 -5.12 3.87 10.39
C PRO A 205 -3.88 4.76 10.53
N ARG A 206 -3.71 5.37 11.70
CA ARG A 206 -2.58 6.29 11.98
C ARG A 206 -1.21 5.72 11.59
N LYS A 207 -0.98 4.44 11.92
CA LYS A 207 0.29 3.75 11.65
C LYS A 207 0.62 3.61 10.15
N ASN A 208 -0.36 3.80 9.27
CA ASN A 208 -0.17 3.77 7.82
C ASN A 208 0.39 5.07 7.25
N TYR A 209 0.32 6.20 7.97
CA TYR A 209 0.80 7.49 7.46
C TYR A 209 1.67 8.27 8.45
N PHE A 210 1.78 7.81 9.70
CA PHE A 210 2.60 8.44 10.74
C PHE A 210 3.35 7.37 11.53
N TYR A 211 4.67 7.35 11.40
CA TYR A 211 5.56 6.37 12.03
C TYR A 211 6.33 6.97 13.18
N GLU A 212 6.27 6.32 14.33
CA GLU A 212 6.79 6.82 15.60
C GLU A 212 7.99 6.00 16.06
N PHE A 213 9.07 6.67 16.44
CA PHE A 213 10.32 6.05 16.92
C PHE A 213 11.08 7.00 17.86
N THR A 214 12.22 6.54 18.39
CA THR A 214 13.08 7.35 19.25
C THR A 214 14.32 7.78 18.48
N ASP A 215 14.52 9.09 18.36
CA ASP A 215 15.72 9.74 17.84
C ASP A 215 16.82 9.78 18.93
N GLY A 216 18.09 9.69 18.54
CA GLY A 216 19.25 9.68 19.46
C GLY A 216 19.46 8.37 20.23
N GLY A 217 19.06 7.23 19.65
CA GLY A 217 19.27 5.89 20.21
C GLY A 217 20.73 5.39 20.17
N ASP A 218 21.57 6.05 19.39
CA ASP A 218 23.00 5.78 19.16
C ASP A 218 23.92 6.24 20.31
N GLY A 219 23.37 6.89 21.34
CA GLY A 219 24.09 7.30 22.55
C GLY A 219 24.86 8.62 22.43
N VAL A 220 24.80 9.30 21.27
CA VAL A 220 25.54 10.56 21.02
C VAL A 220 24.70 11.79 21.38
N GLY A 221 23.38 11.64 21.55
CA GLY A 221 22.45 12.74 21.84
C GLY A 221 21.35 12.43 22.86
N ARG A 222 20.56 13.44 23.20
CA ARG A 222 19.38 13.27 24.08
C ARG A 222 18.31 12.47 23.32
N LYS A 223 17.84 11.38 23.91
CA LYS A 223 16.72 10.59 23.39
C LYS A 223 15.45 11.44 23.31
N ARG A 224 14.82 11.50 22.14
CA ARG A 224 13.56 12.21 21.93
C ARG A 224 12.62 11.36 21.09
N LYS A 225 11.33 11.39 21.40
CA LYS A 225 10.35 10.73 20.54
C LYS A 225 10.12 11.58 19.31
N VAL A 226 10.08 10.92 18.17
CA VAL A 226 9.81 11.50 16.86
C VAL A 226 8.71 10.72 16.18
N GLY A 227 7.86 11.44 15.45
CA GLY A 227 6.93 10.84 14.52
C GLY A 227 7.06 11.49 13.14
N CYS A 228 7.10 10.68 12.09
CA CYS A 228 7.32 11.11 10.72
C CYS A 228 6.17 10.70 9.81
N TRP A 229 5.84 11.58 8.87
CA TRP A 229 4.91 11.30 7.79
C TRP A 229 5.48 10.24 6.82
N MET A 230 4.63 9.32 6.37
CA MET A 230 5.02 8.09 5.66
C MET A 230 4.59 8.03 4.18
N LEU A 231 4.34 9.18 3.57
CA LEU A 231 4.25 9.29 2.11
C LEU A 231 5.48 10.05 1.62
N MET A 232 5.87 9.83 0.37
CA MET A 232 7.10 10.34 -0.22
C MET A 232 6.83 11.23 -1.43
N ASN A 233 7.72 12.20 -1.64
CA ASN A 233 7.81 12.92 -2.91
C ASN A 233 8.31 11.95 -4.00
N GLY A 234 7.47 11.73 -5.01
CA GLY A 234 7.76 10.89 -6.17
C GLY A 234 8.55 11.57 -7.29
N GLY A 235 8.86 12.87 -7.14
CA GLY A 235 9.57 13.66 -8.15
C GLY A 235 8.65 14.57 -8.97
N ASP A 236 9.25 15.34 -9.88
CA ASP A 236 8.51 16.19 -10.81
C ASP A 236 7.88 15.34 -11.93
N GLU A 237 6.62 15.67 -12.23
CA GLU A 237 5.83 15.06 -13.29
C GLU A 237 6.51 15.25 -14.65
N LYS A 238 7.23 16.36 -14.83
CA LYS A 238 7.92 16.69 -16.09
C LYS A 238 9.18 15.87 -16.33
N ASP A 239 9.83 15.43 -15.25
CA ASP A 239 11.07 14.64 -15.31
C ASP A 239 10.76 13.14 -15.41
N SER A 240 9.52 12.77 -15.10
CA SER A 240 8.99 11.43 -15.28
C SER A 240 8.77 11.20 -16.78
N GLY A 241 9.60 10.38 -17.43
CA GLY A 241 9.54 10.03 -18.87
C GLY A 241 8.29 9.26 -19.32
N GLY A 242 7.14 9.53 -18.71
CA GLY A 242 5.88 8.81 -18.80
C GLY A 242 5.77 7.66 -17.79
N GLY A 243 4.58 7.06 -17.71
CA GLY A 243 4.28 5.93 -16.82
C GLY A 243 3.27 6.26 -15.71
N PRO A 244 3.13 5.37 -14.70
CA PRO A 244 2.22 5.57 -13.59
C PRO A 244 2.42 6.93 -12.91
N GLY A 245 1.31 7.60 -12.62
CA GLY A 245 1.36 8.93 -12.01
C GLY A 245 1.69 8.92 -10.51
N ALA A 246 1.39 7.82 -9.83
CA ALA A 246 1.69 7.62 -8.42
C ALA A 246 1.74 6.13 -8.07
N ILE A 247 2.25 5.81 -6.89
CA ILE A 247 2.28 4.45 -6.34
C ILE A 247 1.64 4.48 -4.95
N LEU A 248 0.65 3.61 -4.71
CA LEU A 248 0.14 3.29 -3.37
C LEU A 248 1.01 2.17 -2.79
N GLY A 249 1.86 2.50 -1.83
CA GLY A 249 2.85 1.58 -1.27
C GLY A 249 2.34 0.72 -0.11
N ASN A 250 3.18 -0.21 0.31
CA ASN A 250 2.97 -1.22 1.34
C ASN A 250 2.47 -0.64 2.66
N TYR A 251 3.12 0.42 3.19
CA TYR A 251 2.74 1.01 4.47
C TYR A 251 1.29 1.48 4.49
N GLN A 252 0.74 1.95 3.37
CA GLN A 252 -0.65 2.41 3.29
C GLN A 252 -1.67 1.26 3.12
N GLN A 253 -1.19 0.05 2.84
CA GLN A 253 -1.99 -1.17 2.69
C GLN A 253 -2.04 -2.01 3.98
N GLN A 254 -1.14 -1.77 4.94
CA GLN A 254 -1.10 -2.52 6.22
C GLN A 254 -2.41 -2.42 7.02
N GLY A 255 -2.85 -3.53 7.62
CA GLY A 255 -4.12 -3.58 8.36
C GLY A 255 -5.37 -3.55 7.45
N PHE A 256 -5.18 -3.64 6.14
CA PHE A 256 -6.23 -3.90 5.17
C PHE A 256 -6.03 -5.26 4.52
N GLU A 257 -7.13 -5.95 4.28
CA GLU A 257 -7.18 -6.98 3.27
C GLU A 257 -7.43 -6.30 1.92
N VAL A 258 -6.44 -6.36 1.05
CA VAL A 258 -6.48 -5.79 -0.30
C VAL A 258 -6.80 -6.91 -1.27
N VAL A 259 -7.97 -6.83 -1.90
CA VAL A 259 -8.45 -7.84 -2.86
C VAL A 259 -8.34 -7.32 -4.29
N TYR A 260 -7.84 -8.17 -5.17
CA TYR A 260 -7.78 -7.96 -6.61
C TYR A 260 -8.82 -8.90 -7.24
N ASP A 261 -9.93 -8.32 -7.65
CA ASP A 261 -11.04 -9.01 -8.30
C ASP A 261 -10.88 -8.84 -9.81
N LEU A 262 -10.19 -9.79 -10.46
CA LEU A 262 -9.82 -9.69 -11.87
C LEU A 262 -11.02 -9.91 -12.78
N GLU A 263 -12.02 -10.66 -12.32
CA GLU A 263 -13.28 -10.90 -13.05
C GLU A 263 -14.13 -9.63 -13.15
N LYS A 264 -14.22 -8.88 -12.04
CA LYS A 264 -14.99 -7.62 -11.99
C LYS A 264 -14.13 -6.38 -12.22
N HIS A 265 -12.87 -6.55 -12.60
CA HIS A 265 -11.90 -5.47 -12.84
C HIS A 265 -11.91 -4.39 -11.76
N ARG A 266 -11.74 -4.78 -10.50
CA ARG A 266 -11.77 -3.86 -9.35
C ARG A 266 -10.79 -4.25 -8.26
N VAL A 267 -10.35 -3.26 -7.50
CA VAL A 267 -9.54 -3.45 -6.29
C VAL A 267 -10.40 -3.07 -5.09
N GLY A 268 -10.37 -3.89 -4.03
CA GLY A 268 -11.12 -3.67 -2.80
C GLY A 268 -10.22 -3.55 -1.59
N PHE A 269 -10.58 -2.68 -0.65
CA PHE A 269 -9.89 -2.50 0.61
C PHE A 269 -10.87 -2.74 1.77
N ALA A 270 -10.58 -3.71 2.63
CA ALA A 270 -11.34 -3.97 3.85
C ALA A 270 -10.43 -3.88 5.06
N LYS A 271 -10.80 -3.11 6.08
CA LYS A 271 -10.01 -3.04 7.32
C LYS A 271 -10.09 -4.37 8.06
N ARG A 272 -8.94 -4.93 8.45
CA ARG A 272 -8.84 -6.25 9.10
C ARG A 272 -7.81 -6.25 10.23
N GLN A 273 -7.95 -7.23 11.12
CA GLN A 273 -6.86 -7.64 12.01
C GLN A 273 -6.08 -8.76 11.30
N CYS A 274 -5.10 -8.38 10.47
CA CYS A 274 -4.42 -9.33 9.57
C CYS A 274 -3.75 -10.51 10.27
N SER A 275 -3.24 -10.31 11.49
CA SER A 275 -2.67 -11.41 12.28
C SER A 275 -3.74 -12.42 12.73
N LEU A 276 -4.92 -11.96 13.14
CA LEU A 276 -6.01 -12.87 13.48
C LEU A 276 -6.55 -13.57 12.24
N LEU A 277 -6.56 -12.89 11.10
CA LEU A 277 -6.93 -13.50 9.83
C LEU A 277 -5.96 -14.64 9.47
N TRP A 278 -4.65 -14.45 9.67
CA TRP A 278 -3.67 -15.53 9.53
C TRP A 278 -3.98 -16.70 10.48
N ASP A 279 -4.11 -16.41 11.78
CA ASP A 279 -4.33 -17.44 12.80
C ASP A 279 -5.57 -18.29 12.46
N ASN A 280 -6.68 -17.65 12.05
CA ASN A 280 -7.91 -18.33 11.65
C ASN A 280 -7.79 -19.15 10.36
N LEU A 281 -7.00 -18.70 9.38
CA LEU A 281 -6.79 -19.42 8.12
C LEU A 281 -5.84 -20.60 8.30
N SER A 282 -4.83 -20.46 9.16
CA SER A 282 -3.81 -21.49 9.41
C SER A 282 -4.31 -22.67 10.27
N GLN A 283 -5.40 -22.49 11.01
CA GLN A 283 -6.04 -23.54 11.81
C GLN A 283 -6.97 -24.46 11.01
N ARG A 284 -7.22 -24.16 9.72
CA ARG A 284 -8.06 -24.97 8.83
C ARG A 284 -7.21 -25.93 8.00
#